data_AF-A0A8I2BHM5-F1
#
_entry.id   AF-A0A8I2BHM5-F1
#
_cell.length_a   1.000
_cell.length_b   1.000
_cell.length_c   1.000
_cell.angle_alpha   90.00
_cell.angle_beta   90.00
_cell.angle_gamma   90.00
#
_symmetry.space_group_name_H-M   'P 1'
#
loop_
_entity.id
_entity.type
_entity.pdbx_description
1 polymer ?
#
loop_
_entity_poly.entity_id
_entity_poly.type
_entity_poly.pdbx_seq_one_letter_code
_entity_poly.pdbx_strand_id
1 'polypeptide(L)'
;MGKQASSRGLWVNSGNGASFVPVCMLNPVRCTQPGGEAEKPDEAAMAGHYLEALERSHQLYRETGRKIVVANFANIMLSILAPTARKLMCDISPCGGGQCFVALSAKGDIFPCSEFVGIEEFNGGNVFRDEIDDILETTAFRMVTRRKVEQIEPCHRCAIRHFCGSPCPAEAWSMHGHMNTPGAFCELYEEQVRFAMRMIADGNADDFLEDGWDNGAETIVDFSAPSCLA
;
A
#
# COMPACT_ATOMS: atom_id res chain seq x y z
N MET A 1 -33.20 -7.26 21.09
CA MET A 1 -32.85 -5.83 21.27
C MET A 1 -31.34 -5.73 21.42
N GLY A 2 -30.73 -4.71 20.81
CA GLY A 2 -29.39 -4.73 20.24
C GLY A 2 -28.22 -5.08 21.18
N LYS A 3 -27.27 -5.85 20.65
CA LYS A 3 -25.90 -5.88 21.18
C LYS A 3 -25.15 -4.71 20.54
N GLN A 4 -24.75 -3.74 21.35
CA GLN A 4 -23.85 -2.66 20.96
C GLN A 4 -22.55 -3.24 20.39
N ALA A 5 -22.21 -2.85 19.16
CA ALA A 5 -20.86 -2.99 18.64
C ALA A 5 -19.95 -2.06 19.46
N SER A 6 -19.06 -2.62 20.29
CA SER A 6 -18.04 -1.80 20.93
C SER A 6 -17.00 -1.44 19.88
N SER A 7 -16.87 -0.16 19.59
CA SER A 7 -15.80 0.45 18.79
C SER A 7 -14.46 0.37 19.54
N ARG A 8 -13.95 -0.85 19.77
CA ARG A 8 -12.58 -1.05 20.22
C ARG A 8 -11.68 -0.84 19.01
N GLY A 9 -11.22 0.39 18.88
CA GLY A 9 -10.13 0.77 17.99
C GLY A 9 -8.90 -0.10 18.22
N LEU A 10 -8.02 -0.01 17.22
CA LEU A 10 -6.75 -0.70 16.97
C LEU A 10 -5.69 -0.60 18.09
N TRP A 11 -6.07 -0.74 19.35
CA TRP A 11 -5.19 -0.75 20.51
C TRP A 11 -5.39 -2.07 21.25
N VAL A 12 -4.52 -3.02 20.93
CA VAL A 12 -4.44 -4.32 21.59
C VAL A 12 -4.20 -4.08 23.08
N ASN A 13 -5.22 -4.36 23.90
CA ASN A 13 -5.10 -4.33 25.34
C ASN A 13 -4.67 -5.73 25.81
N SER A 14 -3.36 -5.99 25.78
CA SER A 14 -2.79 -7.24 26.31
C SER A 14 -2.59 -7.09 27.81
N GLY A 15 -3.42 -7.77 28.59
CA GLY A 15 -3.11 -8.02 30.00
C GLY A 15 -1.81 -8.82 30.10
N ASN A 16 -0.94 -8.41 31.02
CA ASN A 16 0.41 -8.90 31.35
C ASN A 16 1.57 -8.38 30.48
N GLY A 17 2.27 -7.37 31.02
CA GLY A 17 3.74 -7.25 31.01
C GLY A 17 4.42 -7.16 29.65
N ALA A 18 4.66 -5.93 29.19
CA ALA A 18 5.25 -5.50 27.93
C ALA A 18 4.29 -5.48 26.73
N SER A 19 3.99 -4.26 26.27
CA SER A 19 3.27 -4.01 25.02
C SER A 19 4.06 -4.60 23.85
N PHE A 20 3.58 -5.71 23.31
CA PHE A 20 4.09 -6.27 22.07
C PHE A 20 3.73 -5.34 20.90
N VAL A 21 4.67 -5.10 20.00
CA VAL A 21 4.41 -4.37 18.74
C VAL A 21 4.24 -5.44 17.64
N PRO A 22 3.01 -5.79 17.25
CA PRO A 22 2.74 -6.89 16.32
C PRO A 22 2.93 -6.50 14.86
N VAL A 23 3.11 -5.20 14.57
CA VAL A 23 3.13 -4.66 13.23
C VAL A 23 4.16 -3.54 13.13
N CYS A 24 4.89 -3.50 12.02
CA CYS A 24 5.73 -2.37 11.66
C CYS A 24 5.52 -2.00 10.18
N MET A 25 6.00 -0.81 9.82
CA MET A 25 6.10 -0.38 8.42
C MET A 25 7.57 -0.15 8.11
N LEU A 26 8.00 -0.61 6.93
CA LEU A 26 9.34 -0.40 6.40
C LEU A 26 9.20 0.49 5.16
N ASN A 27 8.76 1.73 5.37
CA ASN A 27 8.56 2.68 4.28
C ASN A 27 9.92 3.21 3.78
N PRO A 28 10.19 3.21 2.46
CA PRO A 28 11.29 3.98 1.90
C PRO A 28 11.15 5.47 2.20
N VAL A 29 12.26 6.19 2.05
CA VAL A 29 12.23 7.64 1.90
C VAL A 29 11.31 8.03 0.73
N ARG A 30 10.44 9.02 0.95
CA ARG A 30 9.53 9.51 -0.10
C ARG A 30 10.27 10.47 -1.02
N CYS A 31 10.06 10.31 -2.33
CA CYS A 31 10.73 11.12 -3.35
C CYS A 31 9.87 12.32 -3.82
N THR A 32 8.97 12.79 -2.94
CA THR A 32 8.03 13.89 -3.24
C THR A 32 8.61 15.27 -2.96
N GLN A 33 9.76 15.32 -2.29
CA GLN A 33 10.48 16.53 -1.91
C GLN A 33 11.96 16.43 -2.33
N PRO A 34 12.65 17.56 -2.62
CA PRO A 34 14.03 17.55 -3.09
C PRO A 34 15.01 16.82 -2.16
N GLY A 35 14.82 16.95 -0.83
CA GLY A 35 15.65 16.25 0.15
C GLY A 35 15.43 14.73 0.14
N GLY A 36 14.19 14.29 -0.06
CA GLY A 36 13.89 12.86 -0.12
C GLY A 36 14.36 12.21 -1.43
N GLU A 37 14.29 12.94 -2.54
CA GLU A 37 14.85 12.50 -3.82
C GLU A 37 16.38 12.39 -3.75
N ALA A 38 17.06 13.36 -3.13
CA ALA A 38 18.51 13.32 -2.95
C ALA A 38 18.99 12.15 -2.07
N GLU A 39 18.17 11.73 -1.10
CA GLU A 39 18.44 10.62 -0.20
C GLU A 39 17.85 9.28 -0.70
N LYS A 40 17.29 9.26 -1.92
CA LYS A 40 16.71 8.04 -2.50
C LYS A 40 17.81 6.97 -2.62
N PRO A 41 17.66 5.81 -1.96
CA PRO A 41 18.64 4.74 -2.07
C PRO A 41 18.60 4.09 -3.46
N ASP A 42 19.70 3.41 -3.78
CA ASP A 42 19.73 2.43 -4.86
C ASP A 42 18.67 1.35 -4.62
N GLU A 43 17.87 1.05 -5.64
CA GLU A 43 16.68 0.20 -5.48
C GLU A 43 17.04 -1.26 -5.27
N ALA A 44 18.06 -1.76 -5.97
CA ALA A 44 18.54 -3.13 -5.82
C ALA A 44 19.14 -3.36 -4.42
N ALA A 45 19.97 -2.43 -3.93
CA ALA A 45 20.52 -2.50 -2.59
C ALA A 45 19.41 -2.43 -1.52
N MET A 46 18.45 -1.52 -1.69
CA MET A 46 17.31 -1.41 -0.79
C MET A 46 16.46 -2.69 -0.79
N ALA A 47 16.18 -3.26 -1.96
CA ALA A 47 15.42 -4.51 -2.08
C ALA A 47 16.12 -5.65 -1.34
N GLY A 48 17.44 -5.79 -1.51
CA GLY A 48 18.23 -6.77 -0.77
C GLY A 48 18.04 -6.65 0.75
N HIS A 49 18.25 -5.46 1.31
CA HIS A 49 18.08 -5.25 2.75
C HIS A 49 16.64 -5.40 3.24
N TYR A 50 15.66 -5.03 2.43
CA TYR A 50 14.25 -5.20 2.75
C TYR A 50 13.88 -6.69 2.85
N LEU A 51 14.32 -7.50 1.89
CA LEU A 51 14.09 -8.95 1.91
C LEU A 51 14.84 -9.62 3.06
N GLU A 52 16.10 -9.25 3.34
CA GLU A 52 16.85 -9.72 4.52
C GLU A 52 16.10 -9.42 5.82
N ALA A 53 15.48 -8.24 5.94
CA ALA A 53 14.68 -7.88 7.11
C ALA A 53 13.41 -8.74 7.22
N LEU A 54 12.74 -9.04 6.11
CA LEU A 54 11.59 -9.94 6.08
C LEU A 54 11.97 -11.36 6.51
N GLU A 55 13.02 -11.93 5.92
CA GLU A 55 13.52 -13.25 6.27
C GLU A 55 13.94 -13.32 7.74
N ARG A 56 14.62 -12.28 8.24
CA ARG A 56 15.00 -12.22 9.65
C ARG A 56 13.78 -12.17 10.57
N SER A 57 12.75 -11.42 10.19
CA SER A 57 11.50 -11.35 10.95
C SER A 57 10.78 -12.71 10.97
N HIS A 58 10.76 -13.42 9.84
CA HIS A 58 10.19 -14.76 9.71
C HIS A 58 10.96 -15.77 10.56
N GLN A 59 12.30 -15.77 10.48
CA GLN A 59 13.14 -16.63 11.30
C GLN A 59 12.88 -16.42 12.80
N LEU A 60 12.85 -15.18 13.26
CA LEU A 60 12.59 -14.85 14.65
C LEU A 60 11.19 -15.30 15.09
N TYR A 61 10.19 -15.17 14.22
CA TYR A 61 8.86 -15.71 14.49
C TYR A 61 8.90 -17.23 14.67
N ARG A 62 9.58 -17.96 13.79
CA ARG A 62 9.73 -19.42 13.87
C ARG A 62 10.47 -19.88 15.14
N GLU A 63 11.45 -19.10 15.61
CA GLU A 63 12.23 -19.39 16.82
C GLU A 63 11.48 -19.04 18.12
N THR A 64 10.71 -17.95 18.12
CA THR A 64 10.16 -17.37 19.35
C THR A 64 8.64 -17.46 19.48
N GLY A 65 7.94 -17.79 18.40
CA GLY A 65 6.48 -17.72 18.29
C GLY A 65 5.93 -16.29 18.24
N ARG A 66 6.77 -15.26 18.19
CA ARG A 66 6.36 -13.85 18.20
C ARG A 66 6.39 -13.27 16.79
N LYS A 67 5.23 -13.08 16.18
CA LYS A 67 5.07 -12.59 14.80
C LYS A 67 5.11 -11.05 14.75
N ILE A 68 5.97 -10.50 13.88
CA ILE A 68 5.94 -9.08 13.52
C ILE A 68 5.54 -8.98 12.05
N VAL A 69 4.39 -8.37 11.78
CA VAL A 69 3.88 -8.17 10.43
C VAL A 69 4.48 -6.89 9.85
N VAL A 70 5.19 -7.00 8.73
CA VAL A 70 5.59 -5.82 7.95
C VAL A 70 4.42 -5.42 7.06
N ALA A 71 3.68 -4.38 7.44
CA ALA A 71 2.40 -4.02 6.83
C ALA A 71 2.50 -3.73 5.32
N ASN A 72 3.60 -3.12 4.88
CA ASN A 72 3.86 -2.86 3.46
C ASN A 72 3.94 -4.18 2.66
N PHE A 73 4.68 -5.16 3.15
CA PHE A 73 4.81 -6.47 2.50
C PHE A 73 3.52 -7.30 2.62
N ALA A 74 2.86 -7.28 3.77
CA ALA A 74 1.55 -7.92 3.95
C ALA A 74 0.52 -7.40 2.93
N ASN A 75 0.56 -6.10 2.60
CA ASN A 75 -0.30 -5.54 1.56
C ASN A 75 0.02 -6.07 0.14
N ILE A 76 1.29 -6.37 -0.16
CA ILE A 76 1.69 -7.04 -1.40
C ILE A 76 1.20 -8.50 -1.40
N MET A 77 1.34 -9.22 -0.29
CA MET A 77 0.82 -10.59 -0.15
C MET A 77 -0.70 -10.64 -0.38
N LEU A 78 -1.45 -9.73 0.26
CA LEU A 78 -2.89 -9.60 0.09
C LEU A 78 -3.28 -9.20 -1.33
N SER A 79 -2.45 -8.43 -2.05
CA SER A 79 -2.71 -8.11 -3.45
C SER A 79 -2.76 -9.33 -4.36
N ILE A 80 -2.12 -10.44 -3.94
CA ILE A 80 -2.07 -11.69 -4.68
C ILE A 80 -3.17 -12.65 -4.18
N LEU A 81 -3.29 -12.83 -2.86
CA LEU A 81 -4.19 -13.82 -2.25
C LEU A 81 -5.65 -13.35 -2.16
N ALA A 82 -5.87 -12.10 -1.79
CA ALA A 82 -7.19 -11.53 -1.57
C ALA A 82 -7.18 -10.03 -1.90
N PRO A 83 -7.20 -9.65 -3.19
CA PRO A 83 -7.03 -8.26 -3.62
C PRO A 83 -8.04 -7.28 -2.99
N THR A 84 -9.24 -7.76 -2.65
CA THR A 84 -10.29 -6.98 -1.98
C THR A 84 -10.05 -6.75 -0.49
N ALA A 85 -9.15 -7.53 0.13
CA ALA A 85 -8.78 -7.42 1.55
C ALA A 85 -7.61 -6.44 1.79
N ARG A 86 -7.07 -5.81 0.73
CA ARG A 86 -5.98 -4.85 0.86
C ARG A 86 -6.39 -3.67 1.73
N LYS A 87 -5.57 -3.39 2.74
CA LYS A 87 -5.78 -2.29 3.69
C LYS A 87 -5.09 -1.00 3.26
N LEU A 88 -3.91 -1.10 2.62
CA LEU A 88 -3.13 0.08 2.22
C LEU A 88 -3.52 0.49 0.81
N MET A 89 -4.25 1.60 0.72
CA MET A 89 -4.80 2.14 -0.52
C MET A 89 -3.77 2.87 -1.41
N CYS A 90 -2.51 2.98 -0.99
CA CYS A 90 -1.45 3.61 -1.78
C CYS A 90 -0.99 2.76 -2.96
N ASP A 91 -1.13 1.44 -2.84
CA ASP A 91 -0.55 0.45 -3.75
C ASP A 91 -1.63 -0.25 -4.62
N ILE A 92 -2.84 0.32 -4.65
CA ILE A 92 -3.92 -0.07 -5.56
C ILE A 92 -3.98 0.89 -6.74
N SER A 93 -4.60 0.46 -7.86
CA SER A 93 -4.74 1.28 -9.05
C SER A 93 -6.20 1.43 -9.48
N PRO A 94 -6.74 2.66 -9.57
CA PRO A 94 -6.17 3.91 -9.07
C PRO A 94 -5.95 3.89 -7.55
N CYS A 95 -5.05 4.73 -7.03
CA CYS A 95 -4.82 4.80 -5.58
C CYS A 95 -6.01 5.44 -4.85
N GLY A 96 -6.10 5.25 -3.54
CA GLY A 96 -7.20 5.78 -2.74
C GLY A 96 -7.20 7.29 -2.51
N GLY A 97 -6.15 8.00 -2.92
CA GLY A 97 -6.06 9.45 -2.79
C GLY A 97 -7.16 10.14 -3.61
N GLY A 98 -7.93 11.01 -2.96
CA GLY A 98 -9.09 11.67 -3.56
C GLY A 98 -10.34 10.78 -3.72
N GLN A 99 -10.29 9.51 -3.29
CA GLN A 99 -11.43 8.58 -3.35
C GLN A 99 -11.82 8.06 -1.96
N CYS A 100 -10.87 7.47 -1.25
CA CYS A 100 -11.06 6.89 0.08
C CYS A 100 -10.66 7.85 1.19
N PHE A 101 -9.76 8.79 0.88
CA PHE A 101 -9.26 9.80 1.81
C PHE A 101 -8.72 11.02 1.06
N VAL A 102 -8.59 12.13 1.78
CA VAL A 102 -8.02 13.39 1.31
C VAL A 102 -7.08 13.93 2.39
N ALA A 103 -6.19 14.85 2.02
CA ALA A 103 -5.39 15.59 2.98
C ALA A 103 -5.94 17.01 3.16
N LEU A 104 -5.94 17.47 4.41
CA LEU A 104 -6.33 18.81 4.79
C LEU A 104 -5.11 19.53 5.37
N SER A 105 -4.74 20.67 4.78
CA SER A 105 -3.65 21.51 5.28
C SER A 105 -4.08 22.30 6.52
N ALA A 106 -3.12 22.80 7.29
CA ALA A 106 -3.41 23.66 8.44
C ALA A 106 -4.14 24.98 8.08
N LYS A 107 -4.12 25.38 6.80
CA LYS A 107 -4.83 26.56 6.27
C LYS A 107 -6.25 26.23 5.76
N GLY A 108 -6.63 24.96 5.81
CA GLY A 108 -7.91 24.46 5.30
C GLY A 108 -7.88 24.04 3.83
N ASP A 109 -6.72 24.06 3.16
CA ASP A 109 -6.61 23.65 1.76
C ASP A 109 -6.69 22.12 1.65
N ILE A 110 -7.37 21.62 0.63
CA ILE A 110 -7.66 20.20 0.44
C ILE A 110 -6.89 19.65 -0.77
N PHE A 111 -6.20 18.54 -0.57
CA PHE A 111 -5.37 17.86 -1.57
C PHE A 111 -5.79 16.38 -1.70
N PRO A 112 -5.52 15.71 -2.84
CA PRO A 112 -5.88 14.30 -3.02
C PRO A 112 -5.26 13.36 -1.97
N CYS A 113 -4.02 13.64 -1.53
CA CYS A 113 -3.39 12.96 -0.40
C CYS A 113 -2.29 13.83 0.21
N SER A 114 -1.67 13.37 1.31
CA SER A 114 -0.65 14.13 2.03
C SER A 114 0.59 14.43 1.19
N GLU A 115 0.92 13.55 0.25
CA GLU A 115 2.09 13.70 -0.62
C GLU A 115 1.97 14.85 -1.63
N PHE A 116 0.75 15.34 -1.88
CA PHE A 116 0.51 16.49 -2.76
C PHE A 116 0.51 17.84 -2.01
N VAL A 117 0.58 17.83 -0.67
CA VAL A 117 0.54 19.07 0.11
C VAL A 117 1.76 19.92 -0.23
N GLY A 118 1.49 21.14 -0.70
CA GLY A 118 2.53 22.08 -1.15
C GLY A 118 2.78 22.08 -2.67
N ILE A 119 2.10 21.22 -3.42
CA ILE A 119 2.08 21.26 -4.89
C ILE A 119 0.80 21.97 -5.33
N GLU A 120 0.92 23.24 -5.75
CA GLU A 120 -0.23 24.12 -6.00
C GLU A 120 -1.19 23.55 -7.06
N GLU A 121 -0.66 22.85 -8.07
CA GLU A 121 -1.43 22.19 -9.12
C GLU A 121 -2.42 21.14 -8.59
N PHE A 122 -2.20 20.64 -7.38
CA PHE A 122 -3.04 19.65 -6.72
C PHE A 122 -3.87 20.21 -5.57
N ASN A 123 -3.89 21.54 -5.36
CA ASN A 123 -4.82 22.17 -4.45
C ASN A 123 -6.23 22.15 -5.08
N GLY A 124 -7.13 21.37 -4.50
CA GLY A 124 -8.51 21.24 -4.98
C GLY A 124 -9.46 22.33 -4.48
N GLY A 125 -9.05 23.14 -3.50
CA GLY A 125 -9.91 24.13 -2.87
C GLY A 125 -9.70 24.18 -1.35
N ASN A 126 -10.60 24.85 -0.65
CA ASN A 126 -10.47 25.09 0.78
C ASN A 126 -11.78 24.80 1.53
N VAL A 127 -11.67 24.03 2.60
CA VAL A 127 -12.81 23.53 3.40
C VAL A 127 -13.71 24.63 3.98
N PHE A 128 -13.20 25.85 4.13
CA PHE A 128 -13.96 26.97 4.68
C PHE A 128 -14.69 27.80 3.61
N ARG A 129 -14.40 27.55 2.33
CA ARG A 129 -14.81 28.42 1.21
C ARG A 129 -15.55 27.67 0.10
N ASP A 130 -15.24 26.39 -0.08
CA ASP A 130 -15.69 25.60 -1.21
C ASP A 130 -16.48 24.36 -0.74
N GLU A 131 -17.44 23.91 -1.54
CA GLU A 131 -18.18 22.67 -1.29
C GLU A 131 -17.30 21.45 -1.57
N ILE A 132 -17.35 20.44 -0.70
CA ILE A 132 -16.51 19.25 -0.82
C ILE A 132 -16.76 18.50 -2.14
N ASP A 133 -18.03 18.36 -2.55
CA ASP A 133 -18.39 17.66 -3.79
C ASP A 133 -17.76 18.32 -5.03
N ASP A 134 -17.65 19.66 -5.04
CA ASP A 134 -17.00 20.40 -6.12
C ASP A 134 -15.47 20.21 -6.10
N ILE A 135 -14.86 20.20 -4.90
CA ILE A 135 -13.42 19.93 -4.72
C ILE A 135 -13.05 18.56 -5.29
N LEU A 136 -13.86 17.53 -5.01
CA LEU A 136 -13.60 16.16 -5.46
C LEU A 136 -13.69 16.00 -6.99
N GLU A 137 -14.41 16.89 -7.68
CA GLU A 137 -14.54 16.91 -9.13
C GLU A 137 -13.54 17.82 -9.85
N THR A 138 -12.65 18.49 -9.11
CA THR A 138 -11.60 19.31 -9.71
C THR A 138 -10.63 18.50 -10.55
N THR A 139 -9.93 19.18 -11.47
CA THR A 139 -8.88 18.57 -12.29
C THR A 139 -7.80 17.92 -11.43
N ALA A 140 -7.37 18.57 -10.35
CA ALA A 140 -6.40 18.05 -9.39
C ALA A 140 -6.77 16.64 -8.89
N PHE A 141 -8.02 16.49 -8.42
CA PHE A 141 -8.54 15.22 -7.91
C PHE A 141 -8.72 14.20 -9.04
N ARG A 142 -9.34 14.61 -10.15
CA ARG A 142 -9.60 13.71 -11.29
C ARG A 142 -8.34 13.16 -11.93
N MET A 143 -7.24 13.92 -11.93
CA MET A 143 -5.95 13.42 -12.42
C MET A 143 -5.44 12.24 -11.57
N VAL A 144 -5.67 12.26 -10.25
CA VAL A 144 -5.26 11.19 -9.32
C VAL A 144 -6.25 10.03 -9.38
N THR A 145 -7.54 10.30 -9.23
CA THR A 145 -8.59 9.26 -9.14
C THR A 145 -8.80 8.49 -10.44
N ARG A 146 -8.33 9.02 -11.57
CA ARG A 146 -8.42 8.36 -12.88
C ARG A 146 -7.10 7.77 -13.36
N ARG A 147 -6.01 7.88 -12.60
CA ARG A 147 -4.71 7.33 -12.96
C ARG A 147 -4.71 5.81 -12.81
N LYS A 148 -4.83 5.13 -13.94
CA LYS A 148 -4.92 3.66 -14.03
C LYS A 148 -3.60 3.06 -14.52
N VAL A 149 -3.16 1.98 -13.90
CA VAL A 149 -1.88 1.32 -14.22
C VAL A 149 -1.80 0.85 -15.67
N GLU A 150 -2.93 0.51 -16.27
CA GLU A 150 -3.08 0.11 -17.67
C GLU A 150 -2.78 1.24 -18.66
N GLN A 151 -2.67 2.47 -18.20
CA GLN A 151 -2.41 3.67 -19.01
C GLN A 151 -1.01 4.25 -18.79
N ILE A 152 -0.18 3.59 -17.98
CA ILE A 152 1.15 4.07 -17.60
C ILE A 152 2.21 3.27 -18.35
N GLU A 153 3.13 3.95 -19.02
CA GLU A 153 4.32 3.32 -19.61
C GLU A 153 5.44 3.27 -18.56
N PRO A 154 6.15 2.13 -18.35
CA PRO A 154 5.98 0.82 -18.98
C PRO A 154 4.99 -0.12 -18.27
N CYS A 155 4.35 0.33 -17.19
CA CYS A 155 3.52 -0.51 -16.32
C CYS A 155 2.40 -1.28 -17.03
N HIS A 156 1.83 -0.74 -18.11
CA HIS A 156 0.74 -1.38 -18.85
C HIS A 156 1.10 -2.79 -19.38
N ARG A 157 2.41 -3.07 -19.58
CA ARG A 157 2.93 -4.39 -20.00
C ARG A 157 3.60 -5.17 -18.87
N CYS A 158 3.73 -4.58 -17.68
CA CYS A 158 4.39 -5.23 -16.56
C CYS A 158 3.56 -6.42 -16.05
N ALA A 159 4.25 -7.50 -15.68
CA ALA A 159 3.63 -8.74 -15.18
C ALA A 159 2.96 -8.53 -13.81
N ILE A 160 3.51 -7.63 -13.00
CA ILE A 160 3.06 -7.39 -11.62
C ILE A 160 2.15 -6.17 -11.47
N ARG A 161 1.71 -5.58 -12.59
CA ARG A 161 1.03 -4.27 -12.62
C ARG A 161 -0.20 -4.16 -11.71
N HIS A 162 -0.96 -5.24 -11.54
CA HIS A 162 -2.15 -5.26 -10.68
C HIS A 162 -1.83 -5.56 -9.21
N PHE A 163 -0.62 -6.06 -8.93
CA PHE A 163 -0.14 -6.31 -7.57
C PHE A 163 0.52 -5.05 -6.99
N CYS A 164 1.43 -4.41 -7.73
CA CYS A 164 2.04 -3.15 -7.29
C CYS A 164 1.17 -1.91 -7.52
N GLY A 165 0.35 -1.89 -8.58
CA GLY A 165 -0.56 -0.79 -8.90
C GLY A 165 0.09 0.50 -9.47
N SER A 166 1.40 0.52 -9.74
CA SER A 166 2.19 1.74 -10.00
C SER A 166 1.99 2.77 -8.88
N PRO A 167 2.55 2.50 -7.69
CA PRO A 167 2.24 3.24 -6.49
C PRO A 167 2.71 4.70 -6.56
N CYS A 168 2.03 5.53 -5.77
CA CYS A 168 2.26 6.96 -5.56
C CYS A 168 2.30 7.86 -6.82
N PRO A 169 1.14 8.42 -7.24
CA PRO A 169 1.11 9.44 -8.29
C PRO A 169 1.90 10.72 -7.97
N ALA A 170 2.00 11.09 -6.69
CA ALA A 170 2.75 12.28 -6.27
C ALA A 170 4.27 12.12 -6.50
N GLU A 171 4.84 10.94 -6.24
CA GLU A 171 6.26 10.67 -6.54
C GLU A 171 6.52 10.75 -8.04
N ALA A 172 5.64 10.14 -8.86
CA ALA A 172 5.75 10.23 -10.32
C ALA A 172 5.72 11.69 -10.81
N TRP A 173 4.81 12.51 -10.25
CA TRP A 173 4.75 13.93 -10.58
C TRP A 173 6.00 14.70 -10.15
N SER A 174 6.44 14.57 -8.90
CA SER A 174 7.59 15.32 -8.38
C SER A 174 8.89 14.98 -9.12
N MET A 175 9.11 13.71 -9.47
CA MET A 175 10.34 13.25 -10.14
C MET A 175 10.35 13.52 -11.65
N HIS A 176 9.19 13.58 -12.30
CA HIS A 176 9.11 13.57 -13.77
C HIS A 176 8.25 14.70 -14.36
N GLY A 177 7.57 15.50 -13.54
CA GLY A 177 6.65 16.55 -13.96
C GLY A 177 5.33 16.05 -14.56
N HIS A 178 5.08 14.73 -14.53
CA HIS A 178 3.82 14.13 -14.97
C HIS A 178 3.57 12.79 -14.27
N MET A 179 2.32 12.34 -14.21
CA MET A 179 1.97 11.10 -13.50
C MET A 179 1.93 9.84 -14.38
N ASN A 180 1.99 9.96 -15.71
CA ASN A 180 1.91 8.81 -16.63
C ASN A 180 3.24 8.04 -16.78
N THR A 181 3.94 7.84 -15.66
CA THR A 181 5.20 7.11 -15.52
C THR A 181 5.21 6.45 -14.13
N PRO A 182 6.00 5.39 -13.89
CA PRO A 182 6.22 4.89 -12.54
C PRO A 182 6.66 6.00 -11.57
N GLY A 183 6.26 5.84 -10.30
CA GLY A 183 6.88 6.58 -9.20
C GLY A 183 8.22 5.96 -8.81
N ALA A 184 8.67 6.26 -7.59
CA ALA A 184 9.90 5.71 -7.05
C ALA A 184 9.77 4.20 -6.74
N PHE A 185 10.91 3.51 -6.69
CA PHE A 185 11.04 2.15 -6.15
C PHE A 185 10.37 1.03 -6.97
N CYS A 186 10.28 1.18 -8.29
CA CYS A 186 9.70 0.16 -9.18
C CYS A 186 10.36 -1.22 -8.99
N GLU A 187 11.69 -1.27 -8.90
CA GLU A 187 12.45 -2.52 -8.73
C GLU A 187 12.20 -3.15 -7.36
N LEU A 188 12.09 -2.35 -6.30
CA LEU A 188 11.72 -2.84 -4.97
C LEU A 188 10.33 -3.51 -4.98
N TYR A 189 9.35 -2.97 -5.70
CA TYR A 189 8.04 -3.62 -5.82
C TYR A 189 8.11 -4.93 -6.63
N GLU A 190 8.95 -4.99 -7.66
CA GLU A 190 9.20 -6.23 -8.39
C GLU A 190 9.76 -7.33 -7.48
N GLU A 191 10.78 -7.01 -6.69
CA GLU A 191 11.40 -7.96 -5.77
C GLU A 191 10.45 -8.37 -4.63
N GLN A 192 9.67 -7.44 -4.08
CA GLN A 192 8.63 -7.78 -3.10
C GLN A 192 7.58 -8.74 -3.68
N VAL A 193 7.11 -8.52 -4.91
CA VAL A 193 6.13 -9.42 -5.53
C VAL A 193 6.74 -10.78 -5.82
N ARG A 194 7.99 -10.85 -6.30
CA ARG A 194 8.71 -12.12 -6.50
C ARG A 194 8.84 -12.91 -5.20
N PHE A 195 9.24 -12.23 -4.12
CA PHE A 195 9.38 -12.84 -2.81
C PHE A 195 8.02 -13.31 -2.25
N ALA A 196 6.96 -12.49 -2.38
CA ALA A 196 5.61 -12.89 -1.98
C ALA A 196 5.14 -14.15 -2.73
N MET A 197 5.31 -14.20 -4.05
CA MET A 197 4.98 -15.38 -4.85
C MET A 197 5.74 -16.63 -4.39
N ARG A 198 7.02 -16.48 -4.03
CA ARG A 198 7.83 -17.58 -3.45
C ARG A 198 7.24 -18.05 -2.11
N MET A 199 6.95 -17.14 -1.19
CA MET A 199 6.39 -17.49 0.12
C MET A 199 5.02 -18.15 0.02
N ILE A 200 4.19 -17.73 -0.94
CA ILE A 200 2.91 -18.38 -1.26
C ILE A 200 3.15 -19.80 -1.78
N ALA A 201 4.05 -19.96 -2.76
CA ALA A 201 4.37 -21.27 -3.34
C ALA A 201 4.94 -22.26 -2.30
N ASP A 202 5.71 -21.76 -1.34
CA ASP A 202 6.31 -22.55 -0.27
C ASP A 202 5.33 -22.85 0.89
N GLY A 203 4.10 -22.30 0.84
CA GLY A 203 3.07 -22.51 1.87
C GLY A 203 3.29 -21.69 3.15
N ASN A 204 4.09 -20.61 3.08
CA ASN A 204 4.48 -19.79 4.23
C ASN A 204 3.77 -18.42 4.27
N ALA A 205 2.76 -18.18 3.41
CA ALA A 205 2.14 -16.85 3.30
C ALA A 205 1.55 -16.32 4.63
N ASP A 206 0.92 -17.19 5.42
CA ASP A 206 0.29 -16.83 6.71
C ASP A 206 1.30 -16.36 7.76
N ASP A 207 2.57 -16.72 7.62
CA ASP A 207 3.63 -16.27 8.53
C ASP A 207 3.91 -14.76 8.38
N PHE A 208 3.55 -14.17 7.23
CA PHE A 208 3.72 -12.75 6.91
C PHE A 208 2.43 -11.93 7.03
N LEU A 209 1.31 -12.56 7.38
CA LEU A 209 0.01 -11.92 7.52
C LEU A 209 -0.44 -11.89 8.99
N GLU A 210 -1.33 -10.95 9.31
CA GLU A 210 -2.00 -10.92 10.61
C GLU A 210 -2.79 -12.21 10.85
N ASP A 211 -2.87 -12.67 12.09
CA ASP A 211 -3.64 -13.86 12.42
C ASP A 211 -5.13 -13.62 12.12
N GLY A 212 -5.73 -14.54 11.37
CA GLY A 212 -7.13 -14.43 10.94
C GLY A 212 -7.38 -13.32 9.92
N TRP A 213 -6.39 -13.00 9.08
CA TRP A 213 -6.52 -12.04 7.97
C TRP A 213 -7.65 -12.42 6.99
N ASP A 214 -7.96 -13.72 6.89
CA ASP A 214 -8.97 -14.34 6.04
C ASP A 214 -10.35 -14.43 6.71
N ASN A 215 -10.51 -13.91 7.94
CA ASN A 215 -11.79 -13.87 8.62
C ASN A 215 -12.81 -13.04 7.82
N GLY A 216 -13.74 -13.71 7.16
CA GLY A 216 -14.73 -13.09 6.28
C GLY A 216 -14.28 -12.93 4.82
N ALA A 217 -13.11 -13.44 4.46
CA ALA A 217 -12.74 -13.66 3.06
C ALA A 217 -13.50 -14.86 2.49
N GLU A 218 -13.82 -14.79 1.21
CA GLU A 218 -14.47 -15.87 0.46
C GLU A 218 -13.51 -16.36 -0.63
N THR A 219 -13.32 -17.67 -0.72
CA THR A 219 -12.55 -18.28 -1.81
C THR A 219 -13.39 -18.26 -3.08
N ILE A 220 -13.08 -17.32 -3.98
CA ILE A 220 -13.77 -17.18 -5.27
C ILE A 220 -13.19 -18.15 -6.32
N VAL A 221 -11.91 -18.49 -6.18
CA VAL A 221 -11.19 -19.40 -7.08
C VAL A 221 -10.34 -20.36 -6.26
N ASP A 222 -10.55 -21.66 -6.43
CA ASP A 222 -9.77 -22.72 -5.79
C ASP A 222 -8.88 -23.41 -6.83
N PHE A 223 -7.57 -23.23 -6.72
CA PHE A 223 -6.57 -23.87 -7.58
C PHE A 223 -6.03 -25.20 -7.00
N SER A 224 -6.44 -25.57 -5.78
CA SER A 224 -6.06 -26.82 -5.12
C SER A 224 -7.01 -27.98 -5.46
N ALA A 225 -8.23 -27.66 -5.88
CA ALA A 225 -9.14 -28.64 -6.46
C ALA A 225 -8.51 -29.23 -7.73
N PRO A 226 -8.41 -30.57 -7.87
CA PRO A 226 -7.96 -31.17 -9.12
C PRO A 226 -8.88 -30.66 -10.23
N SER A 227 -8.29 -30.07 -11.27
CA SER A 227 -9.04 -29.54 -12.38
C SER A 227 -9.97 -30.64 -12.92
N CYS A 228 -11.28 -30.42 -12.81
CA CYS A 228 -12.25 -31.13 -13.63
C CYS A 228 -12.12 -30.62 -15.07
N LEU A 229 -10.98 -30.86 -15.70
CA LEU A 229 -10.81 -30.79 -17.15
C LEU A 229 -10.84 -32.23 -17.66
N ALA A 230 -12.07 -32.71 -17.87
CA ALA A 230 -12.39 -33.83 -18.74
C ALA A 230 -12.89 -33.26 -20.08
#